data_AF-A0A8T0TI54-F1
#
_entry.id   AF-A0A8T0TI54-F1
#
_cell.length_a   1.000
_cell.length_b   1.000
_cell.length_c   1.000
_cell.angle_alpha   90.00
_cell.angle_beta   90.00
_cell.angle_gamma   90.00
#
_symmetry.space_group_name_H-M   'P 1'
#
loop_
_entity.id
_entity.type
_entity.pdbx_description
1 polymer ?
#
loop_
_entity_poly.entity_id
_entity_poly.type
_entity_poly.pdbx_seq_one_letter_code
_entity_poly.pdbx_strand_id
1 'polypeptide(L)'
;MGKATATTVLALALCSAALLLLAARPLDAAACNPAALSPCGGALFGRAVAPGCCVQLKAQQPCLCQYARNPAYSSYVNGPAAQRVANACGIPKMKC
;
A
#
# COMPACT_ATOMS: atom_id res chain seq x y z
N MET A 1 24.55 14.96 -42.42
CA MET A 1 24.43 15.45 -41.03
C MET A 1 23.24 14.88 -40.25
N GLY A 2 22.43 13.95 -40.80
CA GLY A 2 21.18 13.49 -40.14
C GLY A 2 21.23 12.20 -39.30
N LYS A 3 22.35 11.46 -39.30
CA LYS A 3 22.44 10.15 -38.62
C LYS A 3 22.73 10.27 -37.11
N ALA A 4 23.53 11.25 -36.72
CA ALA A 4 23.94 11.47 -35.33
C ALA A 4 22.84 12.08 -34.45
N THR A 5 21.93 12.85 -35.07
CA THR A 5 20.80 13.48 -34.40
C THR A 5 19.69 12.48 -34.10
N ALA A 6 19.49 11.49 -34.98
CA ALA A 6 18.46 10.46 -34.78
C ALA A 6 18.82 9.49 -33.64
N THR A 7 20.09 9.09 -33.53
CA THR A 7 20.56 8.17 -32.47
C THR A 7 20.55 8.80 -31.09
N THR A 8 20.88 10.09 -30.98
CA THR A 8 20.83 10.82 -29.70
C THR A 8 19.40 11.01 -29.22
N VAL A 9 18.46 11.37 -30.11
CA VAL A 9 17.04 11.49 -29.75
C VAL A 9 16.46 10.15 -29.28
N LEU A 10 16.81 9.04 -29.94
CA LEU A 10 16.33 7.72 -29.56
C LEU A 10 16.87 7.28 -28.18
N ALA A 11 18.15 7.55 -27.90
CA ALA A 11 18.74 7.24 -26.59
C ALA A 11 18.11 8.06 -25.45
N LEU A 12 17.84 9.34 -25.67
CA LEU A 12 17.15 10.21 -24.72
C LEU A 12 15.71 9.74 -24.47
N ALA A 13 15.00 9.30 -25.50
CA ALA A 13 13.64 8.76 -25.38
C ALA A 13 13.61 7.44 -24.58
N LEU A 14 14.58 6.55 -24.79
CA LEU A 14 14.69 5.29 -24.04
C LEU A 14 15.07 5.52 -22.57
N CYS A 15 16.01 6.44 -22.30
CA CYS A 15 16.37 6.80 -20.93
C CYS A 15 15.19 7.40 -20.16
N SER A 16 14.45 8.33 -20.77
CA SER A 16 13.27 8.94 -20.14
C SER A 16 12.16 7.92 -19.90
N ALA A 17 11.91 6.99 -20.82
CA ALA A 17 10.97 5.89 -20.62
C ALA A 17 11.40 4.95 -19.46
N ALA A 18 12.69 4.62 -19.37
CA ALA A 18 13.22 3.79 -18.27
C ALA A 18 13.10 4.49 -16.90
N LEU A 19 13.37 5.80 -16.84
CA LEU A 19 13.16 6.61 -15.64
C LEU A 19 11.68 6.67 -15.22
N LEU A 20 10.76 6.81 -16.19
CA LEU A 20 9.32 6.75 -15.91
C LEU A 20 8.88 5.38 -15.40
N LEU A 21 9.42 4.28 -15.94
CA LEU A 21 9.12 2.92 -15.48
C LEU A 21 9.66 2.65 -14.07
N LEU A 22 10.82 3.21 -13.70
CA LEU A 22 11.35 3.14 -12.33
C LEU A 22 10.56 4.00 -11.34
N ALA A 23 10.01 5.12 -11.81
CA ALA A 23 9.16 6.02 -11.03
C ALA A 23 7.71 5.52 -10.92
N ALA A 24 7.27 4.65 -11.82
CA ALA A 24 5.96 4.02 -11.78
C ALA A 24 5.83 3.17 -10.51
N ARG A 25 5.27 3.78 -9.47
CA ARG A 25 4.70 3.04 -8.35
C ARG A 25 3.49 2.26 -8.89
N PRO A 26 3.28 0.99 -8.48
CA PRO A 26 2.07 0.28 -8.86
C PRO A 26 0.85 1.08 -8.37
N LEU A 27 0.16 1.71 -9.32
CA LEU A 27 -1.12 2.40 -9.12
C LEU A 27 -2.22 1.33 -9.21
N ASP A 28 -2.20 0.36 -8.31
CA ASP A 28 -3.28 -0.62 -8.23
C ASP A 28 -3.55 -1.04 -6.78
N ALA A 29 -3.90 -0.03 -6.00
CA ALA A 29 -4.58 -0.18 -4.73
C ALA A 29 -5.47 1.04 -4.59
N ALA A 30 -6.69 0.87 -4.08
CA ALA A 30 -7.47 1.98 -3.55
C ALA A 30 -6.51 2.92 -2.82
N ALA A 31 -6.41 4.17 -3.28
CA ALA A 31 -5.37 5.11 -2.85
C ALA A 31 -5.20 4.97 -1.34
N CYS A 32 -4.03 4.49 -0.88
CA CYS A 32 -3.85 3.98 0.48
C CYS A 32 -4.43 4.97 1.48
N ASN A 33 -5.64 4.69 2.00
CA ASN A 33 -6.42 5.63 2.77
C ASN A 33 -6.69 5.04 4.16
N PRO A 34 -5.92 5.44 5.19
CA PRO A 34 -6.15 4.95 6.53
C PRO A 34 -7.55 5.28 7.07
N ALA A 35 -8.20 6.35 6.58
CA ALA A 35 -9.56 6.70 6.97
C ALA A 35 -10.60 5.66 6.51
N ALA A 36 -10.33 4.93 5.42
CA ALA A 36 -11.18 3.83 4.96
C ALA A 36 -11.15 2.61 5.91
N LEU A 37 -10.20 2.56 6.86
CA LEU A 37 -10.16 1.56 7.94
C LEU A 37 -10.92 2.01 9.20
N SER A 38 -11.56 3.18 9.20
CA SER A 38 -12.46 3.61 10.29
C SER A 38 -13.47 2.55 10.78
N PRO A 39 -14.09 1.69 9.94
CA PRO A 39 -14.95 0.60 10.43
C PRO A 39 -14.23 -0.43 11.31
N CYS A 40 -12.89 -0.51 11.25
CA CYS A 40 -12.08 -1.36 12.12
C CYS A 40 -11.80 -0.73 13.49
N GLY A 41 -12.05 0.57 13.66
CA GLY A 41 -11.67 1.32 14.87
C GLY A 41 -12.20 0.70 16.15
N GLY A 42 -13.47 0.29 16.18
CA GLY A 42 -14.05 -0.39 17.34
C GLY A 42 -13.34 -1.69 17.71
N ALA A 43 -12.86 -2.44 16.71
CA ALA A 43 -12.18 -3.72 16.93
C ALA A 43 -10.79 -3.56 17.54
N LEU A 44 -10.13 -2.42 17.31
CA LEU A 44 -8.87 -2.09 17.98
C LEU A 44 -9.06 -1.93 19.51
N PHE A 45 -10.24 -1.50 19.95
CA PHE A 45 -10.60 -1.36 21.36
C PHE A 45 -11.30 -2.60 21.94
N GLY A 46 -11.23 -3.75 21.26
CA GLY A 46 -11.78 -5.02 21.76
C GLY A 46 -13.26 -5.25 21.46
N ARG A 47 -13.89 -4.45 20.60
CA ARG A 47 -15.22 -4.74 20.07
C ARG A 47 -15.17 -5.77 18.94
N ALA A 48 -16.34 -6.28 18.56
CA ALA A 48 -16.48 -7.16 17.40
C ALA A 48 -15.98 -6.47 16.11
N VAL A 49 -15.39 -7.26 15.21
CA VAL A 49 -14.96 -6.79 13.90
C VAL A 49 -16.18 -6.56 13.02
N ALA A 50 -16.35 -5.32 12.53
CA ALA A 50 -17.44 -5.00 11.63
C ALA A 50 -17.27 -5.74 10.28
N PRO A 51 -18.35 -6.18 9.62
CA PRO A 51 -18.25 -6.85 8.32
C PRO A 51 -17.55 -5.96 7.26
N GLY A 52 -17.82 -4.65 7.28
CA GLY A 52 -17.14 -3.68 6.41
C GLY A 52 -15.65 -3.48 6.72
N CYS A 53 -15.19 -3.80 7.94
CA CYS A 53 -13.77 -3.72 8.28
C CYS A 53 -12.94 -4.70 7.45
N CYS A 54 -13.34 -5.97 7.38
CA CYS A 54 -12.56 -6.98 6.66
C CYS A 54 -12.52 -6.72 5.15
N VAL A 55 -13.60 -6.17 4.57
CA VAL A 55 -13.64 -5.79 3.15
C VAL A 55 -12.60 -4.71 2.88
N GLN A 56 -12.58 -3.64 3.67
CA GLN A 56 -11.64 -2.53 3.50
C GLN A 56 -10.20 -2.95 3.82
N LEU A 57 -10.00 -3.77 4.85
CA LEU A 57 -8.68 -4.23 5.25
C LEU A 57 -8.05 -5.17 4.19
N LYS A 58 -8.85 -6.01 3.54
CA LYS A 58 -8.39 -6.85 2.42
C LYS A 58 -8.09 -6.01 1.18
N ALA A 59 -8.94 -5.03 0.85
CA ALA A 59 -8.70 -4.12 -0.27
C ALA A 59 -7.41 -3.31 -0.12
N GLN A 60 -6.99 -3.04 1.13
CA GLN A 60 -5.78 -2.28 1.44
C GLN A 60 -4.59 -3.14 1.88
N GLN A 61 -4.64 -4.47 1.72
CA GLN A 61 -3.49 -5.35 1.98
C GLN A 61 -2.15 -4.84 1.41
N PRO A 62 -2.05 -4.38 0.15
CA PRO A 62 -0.79 -3.86 -0.39
C PRO A 62 -0.25 -2.63 0.37
N CYS A 63 -1.12 -1.87 1.03
CA CYS A 63 -0.78 -0.68 1.80
C CYS A 63 -0.41 -0.98 3.26
N LEU A 64 -0.75 -2.15 3.80
CA LEU A 64 -0.56 -2.46 5.23
C LEU A 64 0.91 -2.35 5.66
N CYS A 65 1.85 -2.76 4.81
CA CYS A 65 3.28 -2.59 5.10
C CYS A 65 3.72 -1.13 5.12
N GLN A 66 3.11 -0.28 4.28
CA GLN A 66 3.37 1.15 4.32
C GLN A 66 2.90 1.75 5.64
N TYR A 67 1.73 1.33 6.15
CA TYR A 67 1.23 1.77 7.45
C TYR A 67 2.08 1.24 8.60
N ALA A 68 2.52 -0.02 8.54
CA ALA A 68 3.40 -0.61 9.55
C ALA A 68 4.76 0.10 9.67
N ARG A 69 5.28 0.64 8.55
CA ARG A 69 6.55 1.38 8.49
C ARG A 69 6.40 2.88 8.80
N ASN A 70 5.19 3.43 8.70
CA ASN A 70 4.95 4.84 9.00
C ASN A 70 4.94 5.04 10.53
N PRO A 71 5.83 5.87 11.11
CA PRO A 71 5.89 6.08 12.56
C PRO A 71 4.61 6.64 13.17
N ALA A 72 3.75 7.31 12.40
CA ALA A 72 2.46 7.79 12.87
C ALA A 72 1.43 6.65 13.08
N TYR A 73 1.60 5.51 12.39
CA TYR A 73 0.64 4.40 12.37
C TYR A 73 1.22 3.09 12.90
N SER A 74 2.54 2.95 12.96
CA SER A 74 3.25 1.71 13.30
C SER A 74 2.83 1.15 14.66
N SER A 75 2.63 2.01 15.67
CA SER A 75 2.18 1.63 17.01
C SER A 75 0.81 0.95 16.99
N TYR A 76 -0.08 1.40 16.10
CA TYR A 76 -1.44 0.86 15.96
C TYR A 76 -1.45 -0.42 15.13
N VAL A 77 -0.73 -0.43 14.00
CA VAL A 77 -0.74 -1.53 13.03
C VAL A 77 0.10 -2.73 13.50
N ASN A 78 1.21 -2.50 14.19
CA ASN A 78 2.07 -3.56 14.73
C ASN A 78 1.62 -4.06 16.11
N GLY A 79 0.62 -3.39 16.72
CA GLY A 79 0.09 -3.75 18.02
C GLY A 79 -0.72 -5.06 18.02
N PRO A 80 -0.94 -5.67 19.20
CA PRO A 80 -1.66 -6.92 19.32
C PRO A 80 -3.13 -6.81 18.88
N ALA A 81 -3.74 -5.63 19.02
CA ALA A 81 -5.12 -5.40 18.58
C ALA A 81 -5.26 -5.49 17.05
N ALA A 82 -4.37 -4.85 16.29
CA ALA A 82 -4.39 -4.94 14.84
C ALA A 82 -4.10 -6.36 14.35
N GLN A 83 -3.19 -7.09 15.01
CA GLN A 83 -2.94 -8.50 14.70
C GLN A 83 -4.18 -9.38 14.94
N ARG A 84 -4.94 -9.15 16.02
CA ARG A 84 -6.22 -9.85 16.24
C ARG A 84 -7.23 -9.55 15.14
N VAL A 85 -7.35 -8.28 14.71
CA VAL A 85 -8.26 -7.88 13.63
C VAL A 85 -7.84 -8.52 12.30
N ALA A 86 -6.54 -8.50 11.98
CA ALA A 86 -6.01 -9.15 10.79
C ALA A 86 -6.32 -10.66 10.78
N ASN A 87 -6.09 -11.34 11.90
CA ASN A 87 -6.41 -12.77 12.05
C ASN A 87 -7.92 -13.04 11.91
N ALA A 88 -8.77 -12.23 12.54
CA ALA A 88 -10.22 -12.36 12.44
C ALA A 88 -10.74 -12.16 11.00
N CYS A 89 -10.06 -11.32 10.21
CA CYS A 89 -10.36 -11.11 8.80
C CYS A 89 -9.68 -12.11 7.85
N GLY A 90 -8.90 -13.06 8.37
CA GLY A 90 -8.16 -14.05 7.56
C GLY A 90 -7.00 -13.45 6.76
N ILE A 91 -6.40 -12.36 7.26
CA ILE A 91 -5.21 -11.75 6.66
C ILE A 91 -3.97 -12.38 7.30
N PRO A 92 -3.08 -13.02 6.52
CA PRO A 92 -1.88 -13.61 7.07
C PRO A 92 -0.97 -12.53 7.66
N LYS A 93 -0.16 -12.90 8.65
CA LYS A 93 0.86 -11.99 9.20
C LYS A 93 1.80 -11.56 8.08
N MET A 94 1.73 -10.28 7.71
CA MET A 94 2.55 -9.73 6.64
C MET A 94 4.00 -9.62 7.11
N LYS A 95 4.94 -10.08 6.29
CA LYS A 95 6.37 -9.77 6.44
C LYS A 95 6.62 -8.46 5.70
N CYS A 96 6.55 -7.38 6.47
CA CYS A 96 7.00 -6.05 6.08
C CYS A 96 8.41 -5.85 6.68
#